data_AF-A0A7L2IEF7-F1
#
_entry.id   AF-A0A7L2IEF7-F1
#
_cell.length_a   1.000
_cell.length_b   1.000
_cell.length_c   1.000
_cell.angle_alpha   90.00
_cell.angle_beta   90.00
_cell.angle_gamma   90.00
#
_symmetry.space_group_name_H-M   'P 1'
#
loop_
_entity.id
_entity.type
_entity.pdbx_description
1 polymer ?
#
loop_
_entity_poly.entity_id
_entity_poly.type
_entity_poly.pdbx_seq_one_letter_code
_entity_poly.pdbx_strand_id
1 'polypeptide(L)'
;MHPIRTLLTQHLLANDYPEKMQEWCQGALKEIENKDKHYIPLICEKKKPVPLKQYTPRIVKVLEFGRIQGSSKKEQERKQLIRKHKRELKGAIREIRKDNQFLARTQLSEVMERDAARKRKVKELLGSLATQEGEWKAMKRKKGKN
;
A
#
# COMPACT_ATOMS: atom_id res chain seq x y z
N MET A 1 23.57 -9.57 -67.52
CA MET A 1 24.14 -9.83 -68.86
C MET A 1 24.96 -11.12 -68.99
N HIS A 2 25.12 -11.92 -67.93
CA HIS A 2 25.80 -13.22 -68.00
C HIS A 2 25.25 -14.20 -69.06
N PRO A 3 23.92 -14.39 -69.23
CA PRO A 3 23.40 -15.36 -70.22
C PRO A 3 23.67 -14.96 -71.67
N ILE A 4 23.77 -13.66 -71.95
CA ILE A 4 24.07 -13.15 -73.29
C ILE A 4 25.53 -13.42 -73.64
N ARG A 5 26.44 -13.22 -72.67
CA ARG A 5 27.86 -13.56 -72.83
C ARG A 5 28.07 -15.05 -73.08
N THR A 6 27.39 -15.92 -72.33
CA THR A 6 27.50 -17.38 -72.51
C THR A 6 26.94 -17.83 -73.86
N LEU A 7 25.83 -17.25 -74.32
CA LEU A 7 25.26 -17.55 -75.63
C LEU A 7 26.23 -17.21 -76.77
N LEU A 8 26.80 -16.00 -76.75
CA LEU A 8 27.70 -15.52 -77.81
C LEU A 8 29.08 -16.22 -77.83
N THR A 9 29.47 -16.89 -76.75
CA THR A 9 30.80 -17.53 -76.63
C THR A 9 30.76 -19.06 -76.74
N GLN A 10 29.74 -19.71 -76.18
CA GLN A 10 29.68 -21.17 -76.09
C GLN A 10 28.70 -21.81 -77.07
N HIS A 11 27.61 -21.12 -77.38
CA HIS A 11 26.50 -21.70 -78.15
C HIS A 11 26.45 -21.24 -79.61
N LEU A 12 27.08 -20.11 -79.94
CA LEU A 12 27.30 -19.69 -81.32
C LEU A 12 28.68 -20.15 -81.78
N LEU A 13 28.75 -21.04 -82.78
CA LEU A 13 29.98 -21.36 -83.50
C LEU A 13 30.32 -20.16 -84.40
N ALA A 14 30.96 -19.14 -83.83
CA ALA A 14 31.21 -17.85 -84.50
C ALA A 14 32.04 -17.95 -85.79
N ASN A 15 32.64 -19.11 -86.07
CA ASN A 15 33.49 -19.36 -87.24
C ASN A 15 32.71 -19.86 -88.47
N ASP A 16 31.46 -20.31 -88.32
CA ASP A 16 30.63 -20.81 -89.42
C ASP A 16 29.77 -19.70 -90.07
N TYR A 17 29.86 -18.48 -89.55
CA TYR A 17 29.06 -17.33 -89.96
C TYR A 17 29.88 -16.31 -90.75
N PRO A 18 29.24 -15.52 -91.64
CA PRO A 18 29.92 -14.47 -92.40
C PRO A 18 30.63 -13.46 -91.50
N GLU A 19 31.78 -12.94 -91.95
CA GLU A 19 32.69 -12.06 -91.20
C GLU A 19 31.97 -10.89 -90.49
N LYS A 20 31.00 -10.25 -91.17
CA LYS A 20 30.19 -9.15 -90.60
C LYS A 20 29.46 -9.53 -89.31
N MET A 21 28.97 -10.76 -89.23
CA MET A 21 28.24 -11.25 -88.06
C MET A 21 29.20 -11.55 -86.90
N GLN A 22 30.41 -12.02 -87.21
CA GLN A 22 31.47 -12.24 -86.23
C GLN A 22 31.94 -10.91 -85.61
N GLU A 23 32.09 -9.86 -86.42
CA GLU A 23 32.42 -8.51 -85.96
C GLU A 23 31.37 -7.95 -84.99
N TRP A 24 30.08 -8.13 -85.29
CA TRP A 24 29.00 -7.67 -84.41
C TRP A 24 28.98 -8.44 -83.08
N CYS A 25 29.23 -9.75 -83.11
CA CYS A 25 29.32 -10.56 -81.89
C CYS A 25 30.50 -10.12 -81.01
N GLN A 26 31.66 -9.86 -81.62
CA GLN A 26 32.84 -9.36 -80.91
C GLN A 26 32.64 -7.94 -80.37
N GLY A 27 31.98 -7.06 -81.14
CA GLY A 27 31.62 -5.71 -80.70
C GLY A 27 30.68 -5.74 -79.50
N ALA A 28 29.63 -6.57 -79.55
CA ALA A 28 28.70 -6.75 -78.44
C ALA A 28 29.37 -7.32 -77.19
N LEU A 29 30.31 -8.26 -77.33
CA LEU A 29 31.08 -8.80 -76.21
C LEU A 29 31.95 -7.72 -75.54
N LYS A 30 32.65 -6.89 -76.34
CA LYS A 30 33.45 -5.76 -75.84
C LYS A 30 32.57 -4.74 -75.12
N GLU A 31 31.39 -4.43 -75.65
CA GLU A 31 30.44 -3.52 -74.98
C GLU A 31 29.90 -4.07 -73.65
N ILE A 32 29.67 -5.39 -73.56
CA ILE A 32 29.21 -6.04 -72.33
C ILE A 32 30.33 -6.08 -71.28
N GLU A 33 31.59 -6.26 -71.69
CA GLU A 33 32.75 -6.24 -70.79
C GLU A 33 33.11 -4.84 -70.31
N ASN A 34 32.99 -3.82 -71.17
CA ASN A 34 33.27 -2.42 -70.82
C ASN A 34 32.19 -1.80 -69.91
N LYS A 35 31.04 -2.44 -69.71
CA LYS A 35 29.99 -1.96 -68.82
C LYS A 35 30.25 -2.43 -67.38
N ASP A 36 30.79 -1.54 -66.56
CA ASP A 36 30.97 -1.76 -65.12
C ASP A 36 29.62 -1.99 -64.41
N LYS A 37 29.56 -3.06 -63.62
CA LYS A 37 28.36 -3.49 -62.87
C LYS A 37 28.15 -2.62 -61.63
N HIS A 38 27.61 -1.41 -61.82
CA HIS A 38 27.14 -0.59 -60.71
C HIS A 38 25.66 -0.90 -60.43
N TYR A 39 25.39 -1.85 -59.53
CA TYR A 39 24.04 -2.11 -59.03
C TYR A 39 23.90 -1.47 -57.65
N ILE A 40 23.11 -0.41 -57.55
CA ILE A 40 22.68 0.12 -56.25
C ILE A 40 21.51 -0.75 -55.79
N PRO A 41 21.59 -1.44 -54.63
CA PRO A 41 20.48 -2.21 -54.14
C PRO A 41 19.31 -1.28 -53.79
N LEU A 42 18.11 -1.63 -54.25
CA LEU A 42 16.90 -0.90 -53.91
C LEU A 42 16.64 -1.04 -52.41
N ILE A 43 16.57 0.08 -51.68
CA ILE A 43 16.22 0.11 -50.26
C ILE A 43 14.72 0.37 -50.17
N CYS A 44 13.96 -0.62 -49.69
CA CYS A 44 12.54 -0.43 -49.40
C CYS A 44 12.35 0.63 -48.31
N GLU A 45 11.33 1.48 -48.47
CA GLU A 45 11.03 2.54 -47.51
C GLU A 45 10.78 1.95 -46.10
N LYS A 46 11.62 2.33 -45.13
CA LYS A 46 11.44 1.95 -43.73
C LYS A 46 10.41 2.86 -43.07
N LYS A 47 9.38 2.28 -42.46
CA LYS A 47 8.41 3.04 -41.67
C LYS A 47 9.05 3.60 -40.41
N LYS A 48 8.72 4.84 -40.08
CA LYS A 48 9.15 5.46 -38.81
C LYS A 48 8.50 4.75 -37.62
N PRO A 49 9.21 4.60 -36.49
CA PRO A 49 8.64 3.99 -35.29
C PRO A 49 7.48 4.83 -34.75
N VAL A 50 6.44 4.16 -34.25
CA VAL A 50 5.28 4.83 -33.65
C VAL A 50 5.66 5.36 -32.27
N PRO A 51 5.41 6.65 -31.96
CA PRO A 51 5.72 7.20 -30.64
C PRO A 51 4.87 6.56 -29.55
N LEU A 52 5.39 6.55 -28.31
CA LEU A 52 4.65 6.06 -27.15
C LEU A 52 3.37 6.87 -26.92
N LYS A 53 2.30 6.17 -26.52
CA LYS A 53 1.05 6.81 -26.13
C LYS A 53 1.24 7.57 -24.83
N GLN A 54 1.09 8.90 -24.89
CA GLN A 54 1.10 9.77 -23.72
C GLN A 54 -0.32 9.85 -23.14
N TYR A 55 -0.46 9.68 -21.84
CA TYR A 55 -1.73 9.82 -21.12
C TYR A 55 -1.76 11.11 -20.32
N THR A 56 -2.91 11.76 -20.29
CA THR A 56 -3.10 12.96 -19.48
C THR A 56 -3.31 12.60 -18.01
N PRO A 57 -2.60 13.25 -17.07
CA PRO A 57 -2.81 13.01 -15.65
C PRO A 57 -4.19 13.49 -15.21
N ARG A 58 -4.84 12.73 -14.33
CA ARG A 58 -6.14 13.10 -13.75
C ARG A 58 -5.93 14.05 -12.58
N ILE A 59 -5.84 15.35 -12.87
CA ILE A 59 -5.65 16.41 -11.89
C ILE A 59 -7.01 16.99 -11.48
N VAL A 60 -7.22 17.19 -10.17
CA VAL A 60 -8.39 17.92 -9.66
C VAL A 60 -8.02 19.40 -9.50
N LYS A 61 -8.84 20.30 -10.04
CA LYS A 61 -8.58 21.77 -10.05
C LYS A 61 -8.41 22.37 -8.65
N VAL A 62 -9.07 21.81 -7.64
CA VAL A 62 -8.96 22.21 -6.23
C VAL A 62 -8.74 20.96 -5.39
N LEU A 63 -7.54 20.82 -4.86
CA LEU A 63 -7.17 19.74 -3.95
C LEU A 63 -7.45 20.21 -2.51
N GLU A 64 -8.55 19.74 -1.94
CA GLU A 64 -8.85 19.98 -0.53
C GLU A 64 -8.25 18.84 0.32
N PHE A 65 -7.13 19.12 0.99
CA PHE A 65 -6.51 18.16 1.89
C PHE A 65 -7.48 17.77 3.02
N GLY A 66 -7.65 16.46 3.24
CA GLY A 66 -8.53 15.91 4.29
C GLY A 66 -9.97 15.61 3.87
N ARG A 67 -10.37 15.97 2.63
CA ARG A 67 -11.65 15.54 2.06
C ARG A 67 -11.42 14.44 1.03
N ILE A 68 -12.17 13.34 1.16
CA ILE A 68 -12.12 12.24 0.20
C ILE A 68 -12.88 12.68 -1.05
N GLN A 69 -12.13 12.94 -2.13
CA GLN A 69 -12.69 13.29 -3.43
C GLN A 69 -12.99 12.01 -4.24
N GLY A 70 -14.04 12.04 -5.07
CA GLY A 70 -14.31 10.99 -6.06
C GLY A 70 -15.29 9.87 -5.65
N SER A 71 -15.93 9.93 -4.48
CA SER A 71 -17.03 9.01 -4.12
C SER A 71 -18.40 9.56 -4.51
N SER A 72 -19.35 8.67 -4.79
CA SER A 72 -20.76 9.06 -4.95
C SER A 72 -21.31 9.67 -3.66
N LYS A 73 -22.26 10.61 -3.77
CA LYS A 73 -22.89 11.29 -2.61
C LYS A 73 -23.41 10.29 -1.57
N LYS A 74 -24.08 9.23 -2.03
CA LYS A 74 -24.61 8.15 -1.18
C LYS A 74 -23.53 7.42 -0.37
N GLU A 75 -22.37 7.16 -0.97
CA GLU A 75 -21.26 6.51 -0.28
C GLU A 75 -20.62 7.44 0.75
N GLN A 76 -20.51 8.73 0.42
CA GLN A 76 -19.97 9.73 1.33
C GLN A 76 -20.85 9.89 2.57
N GLU A 77 -22.16 9.96 2.39
CA GLU A 77 -23.15 10.00 3.47
C GLU A 77 -23.07 8.76 4.35
N ARG A 78 -23.00 7.55 3.75
CA ARG A 78 -22.82 6.30 4.49
C ARG A 78 -21.55 6.30 5.33
N LYS A 79 -20.41 6.71 4.75
CA LYS A 79 -19.12 6.81 5.46
C LYS A 79 -19.19 7.83 6.60
N GLN A 80 -19.83 8.98 6.37
CA GLN A 80 -20.02 10.01 7.37
C GLN A 80 -20.87 9.49 8.54
N LEU A 81 -21.96 8.78 8.26
CA LEU A 81 -22.83 8.19 9.27
C LEU A 81 -22.09 7.16 10.14
N ILE A 82 -21.33 6.25 9.51
CA ILE A 82 -20.50 5.27 10.22
C ILE A 82 -19.48 5.96 11.11
N ARG A 83 -18.82 7.02 10.62
CA ARG A 83 -17.83 7.78 11.38
C ARG A 83 -18.46 8.48 12.59
N LYS A 84 -19.64 9.10 12.41
CA LYS A 84 -20.39 9.73 13.52
C LYS A 84 -20.76 8.67 14.55
N HIS A 85 -21.40 7.59 14.15
CA HIS A 85 -21.79 6.51 15.05
C HIS A 85 -20.61 5.95 15.86
N LYS A 86 -19.47 5.64 15.20
CA LYS A 86 -18.26 5.15 15.91
C LYS A 86 -17.69 6.17 16.88
N ARG A 87 -17.80 7.47 16.59
CA ARG A 87 -17.32 8.54 17.48
C ARG A 87 -18.19 8.65 18.73
N GLU A 88 -19.50 8.69 18.55
CA GLU A 88 -20.47 8.77 19.65
C GLU A 88 -20.38 7.54 20.55
N LEU A 89 -20.38 6.34 19.97
CA LEU A 89 -20.25 5.09 20.71
C LEU A 89 -18.96 5.04 21.56
N LYS A 90 -17.82 5.47 20.98
CA LYS A 90 -16.55 5.55 21.72
C LYS A 90 -16.60 6.60 22.82
N GLY A 91 -17.34 7.70 22.63
CA GLY A 91 -17.59 8.71 23.67
C GLY A 91 -18.36 8.11 24.83
N ALA A 92 -19.53 7.54 24.56
CA ALA A 92 -20.39 6.92 25.56
C ALA A 92 -19.68 5.85 26.39
N ILE A 93 -18.95 4.93 25.72
CA ILE A 93 -18.17 3.89 26.42
C ILE A 93 -17.10 4.50 27.34
N ARG A 94 -16.47 5.61 26.95
CA ARG A 94 -15.46 6.27 27.80
C ARG A 94 -16.09 6.90 29.03
N GLU A 95 -17.24 7.54 28.91
CA GLU A 95 -17.93 8.10 30.06
C GLU A 95 -18.40 7.00 31.02
N ILE A 96 -19.01 5.93 30.52
CA ILE A 96 -19.41 4.77 31.35
C ILE A 96 -18.20 4.20 32.14
N ARG A 97 -17.02 4.12 31.51
CA ARG A 97 -15.81 3.64 32.20
C ARG A 97 -15.35 4.60 33.30
N LYS A 98 -15.43 5.91 33.07
CA LYS A 98 -15.09 6.92 34.09
C LYS A 98 -16.08 6.85 35.26
N ASP A 99 -17.37 6.73 34.97
CA ASP A 99 -18.42 6.62 35.98
C ASP A 99 -18.24 5.36 36.83
N ASN A 100 -17.98 4.22 36.19
CA ASN A 100 -17.68 2.98 36.92
C ASN A 100 -16.44 3.11 37.82
N GLN A 101 -15.39 3.78 37.34
CA GLN A 101 -14.20 4.03 38.15
C GLN A 101 -14.49 4.95 39.34
N PHE A 102 -15.31 5.98 39.13
CA PHE A 102 -15.75 6.88 40.19
C PHE A 102 -16.55 6.12 41.24
N LEU A 103 -17.57 5.36 40.84
CA LEU A 103 -18.38 4.54 41.75
C LEU A 103 -17.52 3.56 42.56
N ALA A 104 -16.57 2.88 41.91
CA ALA A 104 -15.68 1.95 42.60
C ALA A 104 -14.83 2.65 43.67
N ARG A 105 -14.32 3.85 43.38
CA ARG A 105 -13.54 4.65 44.35
C ARG A 105 -14.40 5.09 45.53
N THR A 106 -15.61 5.59 45.26
CA THR A 106 -16.54 6.05 46.30
C THR A 106 -16.99 4.91 47.20
N GLN A 107 -17.35 3.76 46.63
CA GLN A 107 -17.71 2.58 47.40
C GLN A 107 -16.55 2.10 48.27
N LEU A 108 -15.32 2.11 47.74
CA LEU A 108 -14.14 1.74 48.50
C LEU A 108 -13.90 2.69 49.68
N SER A 109 -13.98 4.01 49.47
CA SER A 109 -13.82 4.98 50.57
C SER A 109 -14.88 4.79 51.64
N GLU A 110 -16.14 4.58 51.27
CA GLU A 110 -17.23 4.33 52.23
C GLU A 110 -17.00 3.05 53.04
N VAL A 111 -16.55 1.97 52.40
CA VAL A 111 -16.22 0.71 53.09
C VAL A 111 -15.07 0.94 54.08
N MET A 112 -14.01 1.61 53.64
CA MET A 112 -12.84 1.89 54.49
C MET A 112 -13.20 2.75 55.70
N GLU A 113 -14.03 3.78 55.52
CA GLU A 113 -14.50 4.64 56.60
C GLU A 113 -15.37 3.87 57.60
N ARG A 114 -16.31 3.06 57.11
CA ARG A 114 -17.16 2.19 57.96
C ARG A 114 -16.32 1.21 58.77
N ASP A 115 -15.35 0.57 58.14
CA ASP A 115 -14.46 -0.38 58.80
C ASP A 115 -13.55 0.30 59.82
N ALA A 116 -13.03 1.50 59.52
CA ALA A 116 -12.24 2.27 60.46
C ALA A 116 -13.07 2.67 61.69
N ALA A 117 -14.29 3.15 61.49
CA ALA A 117 -15.21 3.49 62.58
C ALA A 117 -15.56 2.27 63.44
N ARG A 118 -15.85 1.13 62.79
CA ARG A 118 -16.12 -0.14 63.48
C ARG A 118 -14.92 -0.60 64.30
N LYS A 119 -13.72 -0.62 63.71
CA LYS A 119 -12.48 -1.02 64.40
C LYS A 119 -12.19 -0.13 65.61
N ARG A 120 -12.39 1.19 65.50
CA ARG A 120 -12.26 2.13 66.63
C ARG A 120 -13.21 1.78 67.77
N LYS A 121 -14.51 1.61 67.47
CA LYS A 121 -15.52 1.22 68.48
C LYS A 121 -15.20 -0.11 69.15
N VAL A 122 -14.80 -1.12 68.37
CA VAL A 122 -14.40 -2.43 68.92
C VAL A 122 -13.19 -2.30 69.84
N LYS A 123 -12.20 -1.48 69.47
CA LYS A 123 -11.02 -1.22 70.30
C LYS A 123 -11.40 -0.53 71.62
N GLU A 124 -12.30 0.45 71.58
CA GLU A 124 -12.82 1.12 72.77
C GLU A 124 -13.57 0.15 73.70
N LEU A 125 -14.47 -0.68 73.16
CA LEU A 125 -15.21 -1.67 73.94
C LEU A 125 -14.29 -2.70 74.60
N LEU A 126 -13.32 -3.24 73.87
CA LEU A 126 -12.34 -4.19 74.42
C LEU A 126 -11.45 -3.52 75.47
N GLY A 127 -11.08 -2.25 75.28
CA GLY A 127 -10.36 -1.46 76.28
C GLY A 127 -11.16 -1.30 77.57
N SER A 128 -12.44 -0.92 77.47
CA SER A 128 -13.34 -0.81 78.62
C SER A 128 -13.53 -2.14 79.35
N LEU A 129 -13.69 -3.25 78.62
CA LEU A 129 -13.81 -4.58 79.20
C LEU A 129 -12.53 -4.99 79.97
N ALA A 130 -11.36 -4.72 79.40
CA ALA A 130 -10.08 -4.99 80.06
C ALA A 130 -9.91 -4.17 81.35
N THR A 131 -10.37 -2.92 81.38
CA THR A 131 -10.39 -2.08 82.59
C THR A 131 -11.29 -2.69 83.67
N GLN A 132 -12.51 -3.11 83.32
CA GLN A 132 -13.43 -3.78 84.25
C GLN A 132 -12.84 -5.06 84.84
N GLU A 133 -12.21 -5.91 84.01
CA GLU A 133 -11.52 -7.10 84.50
C GLU A 133 -10.37 -6.75 85.47
N GLY A 134 -9.62 -5.69 85.16
CA GLY A 134 -8.55 -5.17 86.01
C GLY A 134 -9.07 -4.71 87.38
N GLU A 135 -10.14 -3.93 87.39
CA GLU A 135 -10.83 -3.47 88.60
C GLU A 135 -11.37 -4.65 89.43
N TRP A 136 -12.02 -5.61 88.78
CA TRP A 136 -12.53 -6.82 89.45
C TRP A 136 -11.41 -7.64 90.09
N LYS A 137 -10.30 -7.85 89.39
CA LYS A 137 -9.11 -8.53 89.95
C LYS A 137 -8.52 -7.75 91.13
N ALA A 138 -8.48 -6.43 91.07
CA ALA A 138 -8.02 -5.59 92.17
C ALA A 138 -8.93 -5.70 93.41
N MET A 139 -10.25 -5.66 93.20
CA MET A 139 -11.26 -5.88 94.26
C MET A 139 -11.11 -7.26 94.90
N LYS A 140 -10.95 -8.32 94.10
CA LYS A 140 -10.73 -9.70 94.58
C LYS A 140 -9.47 -9.81 95.45
N ARG A 141 -8.36 -9.18 95.05
CA ARG A 141 -7.11 -9.14 95.83
C ARG A 141 -7.26 -8.41 97.16
N LYS A 142 -8.01 -7.30 97.20
CA LYS A 142 -8.30 -6.57 98.45
C LYS A 142 -9.15 -7.42 99.41
N LYS A 143 -10.15 -8.14 98.90
CA LYS A 143 -11.03 -9.00 99.72
C LYS A 143 -10.30 -10.18 100.37
N GLY A 144 -9.24 -10.73 99.75
CA GLY A 144 -8.45 -11.82 100.32
C GLY A 144 -7.33 -11.39 101.29
N LYS A 145 -7.18 -10.09 101.56
CA LYS A 145 -6.20 -9.53 102.51
C LYS A 145 -6.81 -9.15 103.87
N ASN A 146 -8.14 -9.15 103.97
CA ASN A 146 -8.89 -9.13 105.24
C ASN A 146 -9.33 -10.55 105.57
#